data_AF-A0A927XT81-F1
#
_entry.id   AF-A0A927XT81-F1
#
_cell.length_a   1.000
_cell.length_b   1.000
_cell.length_c   1.000
_cell.angle_alpha   90.00
_cell.angle_beta   90.00
_cell.angle_gamma   90.00
#
_symmetry.space_group_name_H-M   'P 1'
#
loop_
_entity.id
_entity.type
_entity.pdbx_description
1 polymer ?
#
loop_
_entity_poly.entity_id
_entity_poly.type
_entity_poly.pdbx_seq_one_letter_code
_entity_poly.pdbx_strand_id
1 'polypeptide(L)'
;MRCKNCGIEMKPNAKFCHLCGEPDPSAGAPMPTRICDTCGSEMAREDVYCPNCGIKDGPEVQIVPVVHAEQKTDTRQPLGLAVLVIMAHTLLSVLGLVEHFVEGQYVFNHMQGGGEFVVAGVATIMMIPHWFLLGLGAIFSFVGWVARKPWGYLVASILQCVSVLVLIGVFISRPSYLITYGVLIICGFVSMSLLKKKGY
;
A
#
# COMPACT_ATOMS: atom_id res chain seq x y z
N MET A 1 41.52 25.53 20.16
CA MET A 1 42.32 24.77 21.15
C MET A 1 43.66 24.42 20.52
N ARG A 2 44.76 24.36 21.29
CA ARG A 2 46.09 24.04 20.74
C ARG A 2 46.45 22.59 21.07
N CYS A 3 47.04 21.88 20.11
CA CYS A 3 47.55 20.53 20.34
C CYS A 3 48.66 20.59 21.39
N LYS A 4 48.59 19.74 22.43
CA LYS A 4 49.61 19.68 23.49
C LYS A 4 50.94 19.12 23.01
N ASN A 5 50.94 18.36 21.93
CA ASN A 5 52.13 17.72 21.37
C ASN A 5 52.87 18.67 20.40
N CYS A 6 52.20 19.21 19.39
CA CYS A 6 52.84 20.04 18.35
C CYS A 6 52.53 21.55 18.43
N GLY A 7 51.68 21.99 19.37
CA GLY A 7 51.37 23.41 19.60
C GLY A 7 50.45 24.09 18.58
N ILE A 8 50.04 23.40 17.50
CA ILE A 8 49.23 24.00 16.44
C ILE A 8 47.78 24.22 16.86
N GLU A 9 47.15 25.25 16.30
CA GLU A 9 45.73 25.51 16.54
C GLU A 9 44.84 24.52 15.78
N MET A 10 43.96 23.87 16.52
CA MET A 10 42.99 22.91 16.02
C MET A 10 41.63 23.57 15.87
N LYS A 11 40.90 23.17 14.82
CA LYS A 11 39.49 23.55 14.62
C LYS A 11 38.65 23.10 15.82
N PRO A 12 37.63 23.86 16.23
CA PRO A 12 36.72 23.44 17.29
C PRO A 12 36.05 22.09 16.91
N ASN A 13 36.04 21.12 17.84
CA ASN A 13 35.60 19.72 17.66
C ASN A 13 36.47 18.80 16.76
N ALA A 14 37.73 19.16 16.48
CA ALA A 14 38.65 18.20 15.87
C ALA A 14 38.96 17.04 16.85
N LYS A 15 38.72 15.79 16.43
CA LYS A 15 39.02 14.57 17.22
C LYS A 15 40.52 14.27 17.30
N PHE A 16 41.27 14.68 16.28
CA PHE A 16 42.71 14.47 16.15
C PHE A 16 43.40 15.71 15.59
N CYS A 17 44.67 15.91 15.93
CA CYS A 17 45.51 16.93 15.33
C CYS A 17 45.80 16.59 13.87
N HIS A 18 45.49 17.52 12.95
CA HIS A 18 45.74 17.37 11.52
C HIS A 18 47.22 17.34 11.13
N LEU A 19 48.13 17.75 12.03
CA LEU A 19 49.57 17.78 11.77
C LEU A 19 50.32 16.60 12.39
N CYS A 20 50.02 16.24 13.65
CA CYS A 20 50.75 15.20 14.38
C CYS A 20 49.93 13.93 14.68
N GLY A 21 48.61 13.93 14.41
CA GLY A 21 47.74 12.78 14.67
C GLY A 21 47.30 12.58 16.12
N GLU A 22 47.81 13.39 17.06
CA GLU A 22 47.48 13.26 18.48
C GLU A 22 45.98 13.51 18.75
N PRO A 23 45.27 12.64 19.50
CA PRO A 23 43.86 12.84 19.85
C PRO A 23 43.66 14.05 20.77
N ASP A 24 42.53 14.73 20.62
CA ASP A 24 42.18 15.84 21.51
C ASP A 24 41.64 15.32 22.85
N PRO A 25 42.22 15.72 24.01
CA PRO A 25 41.77 15.26 25.33
C PRO A 25 40.35 15.74 25.72
N SER A 26 39.78 16.71 25.00
CA SER A 26 38.41 17.22 25.16
C SER A 26 37.39 16.47 24.29
N ALA A 27 37.84 15.60 23.37
CA ALA A 27 36.98 14.86 22.46
C ALA A 27 36.56 13.48 23.01
N GLY A 28 35.90 13.46 24.17
CA GLY A 28 35.14 12.30 24.65
C GLY A 28 35.97 11.10 25.16
N ALA A 29 35.39 10.38 26.11
CA ALA A 29 36.00 9.31 26.89
C ALA A 29 36.72 8.20 26.07
N PRO A 30 37.76 7.55 26.66
CA PRO A 30 38.45 6.44 26.01
C PRO A 30 37.48 5.30 25.70
N MET A 31 37.42 4.93 24.42
CA MET A 31 36.68 3.76 23.97
C MET A 31 37.26 2.52 24.63
N PRO A 32 36.43 1.58 25.09
CA PRO A 32 36.93 0.37 25.73
C PRO A 32 37.71 -0.47 24.71
N THR A 33 38.99 -0.72 25.01
CA THR A 33 39.89 -1.57 24.22
C THR A 33 39.80 -3.01 24.68
N ARG A 34 40.22 -3.93 23.81
CA ARG A 34 40.43 -5.36 24.09
C ARG A 34 41.77 -5.80 23.49
N ILE A 35 42.32 -6.89 23.99
CA ILE A 35 43.56 -7.48 23.48
C ILE A 35 43.19 -8.63 22.54
N CYS A 36 43.91 -8.74 21.43
CA CYS A 36 43.84 -9.87 20.51
C CYS A 36 44.41 -11.12 21.18
N ASP A 37 43.64 -12.21 21.25
CA ASP A 37 44.07 -13.44 21.92
C ASP A 37 45.23 -14.14 21.18
N THR A 38 45.36 -13.88 19.87
CA THR A 38 46.37 -14.54 19.04
C THR A 38 47.70 -13.78 18.98
N CYS A 39 47.68 -12.45 18.82
CA CYS A 39 48.90 -11.65 18.64
C CYS A 39 49.19 -10.65 19.76
N GLY A 40 48.28 -10.50 20.74
CA GLY A 40 48.46 -9.60 21.88
C GLY A 40 48.33 -8.11 21.56
N SER A 41 47.94 -7.73 20.34
CA SER A 41 47.75 -6.32 19.99
C SER A 41 46.47 -5.74 20.62
N GLU A 42 46.51 -4.47 21.02
CA GLU A 42 45.32 -3.72 21.45
C GLU A 42 44.42 -3.38 20.25
N MET A 43 43.11 -3.58 20.42
CA MET A 43 42.08 -3.37 19.39
C MET A 43 40.83 -2.72 19.99
N ALA A 44 40.01 -2.08 19.16
CA ALA A 44 38.71 -1.59 19.63
C ALA A 44 37.78 -2.78 19.91
N ARG A 45 36.89 -2.66 20.92
CA ARG A 45 35.95 -3.75 21.25
C ARG A 45 34.99 -4.11 20.11
N GLU A 46 34.77 -3.21 19.18
CA GLU A 46 33.87 -3.37 18.02
C GLU A 46 34.55 -3.99 16.80
N ASP A 47 35.87 -4.09 16.77
CA ASP A 47 36.60 -4.66 15.64
C ASP A 47 36.44 -6.19 15.62
N VAL A 48 35.91 -6.70 14.50
CA VAL A 48 35.73 -8.14 14.27
C VAL A 48 37.03 -8.82 13.88
N TYR A 49 37.91 -8.08 13.20
CA TYR A 49 39.17 -8.55 12.66
C TYR A 49 40.34 -7.78 13.27
N CYS A 50 41.41 -8.49 13.61
CA CYS A 50 42.61 -7.84 14.11
C CYS A 50 43.33 -7.05 13.01
N PRO A 51 43.59 -5.75 13.18
CA PRO A 51 44.31 -4.95 12.19
C PRO A 51 45.79 -5.33 12.07
N ASN A 52 46.35 -6.05 13.05
CA ASN A 52 47.75 -6.46 13.06
C ASN A 52 47.95 -7.88 12.48
N CYS A 53 47.18 -8.88 12.94
CA CYS A 53 47.35 -10.27 12.49
C CYS A 53 46.29 -10.75 11.49
N GLY A 54 45.21 -10.00 11.26
CA GLY A 54 44.14 -10.35 10.34
C GLY A 54 43.19 -11.46 10.82
N ILE A 55 43.37 -11.97 12.04
CA ILE A 55 42.56 -13.05 12.61
C ILE A 55 41.26 -12.48 13.19
N LYS A 56 40.17 -13.23 13.04
CA LYS A 56 38.83 -12.91 13.55
C LYS A 56 38.72 -13.18 15.04
N ASP A 57 39.16 -12.23 15.86
CA ASP A 57 39.10 -12.33 17.31
C ASP A 57 37.94 -11.53 17.93
N GLY A 58 37.06 -10.92 17.13
CA GLY A 58 35.90 -10.16 17.60
C GLY A 58 34.80 -11.00 18.26
N PRO A 59 33.92 -10.38 19.08
CA PRO A 59 32.73 -11.07 19.56
C PRO A 59 31.84 -11.37 18.34
N GLU A 60 31.28 -12.59 18.29
CA GLU A 60 30.28 -12.96 17.28
C GLU A 60 29.08 -12.03 17.45
N VAL A 61 29.07 -10.93 16.69
CA VAL A 61 27.92 -10.06 16.58
C VAL A 61 26.86 -10.94 15.94
N GLN A 62 25.96 -11.47 16.76
CA GLN A 62 24.71 -12.01 16.28
C GLN A 62 24.07 -10.86 15.53
N ILE A 63 24.21 -10.92 14.21
CA ILE A 63 23.41 -10.16 13.28
C ILE A 63 22.03 -10.74 13.48
N VAL A 64 21.33 -10.29 14.53
CA VAL A 64 19.88 -10.40 14.54
C VAL A 64 19.53 -9.63 13.28
N PRO A 65 19.01 -10.29 12.22
CA PRO A 65 18.53 -9.53 11.10
C PRO A 65 17.62 -8.48 11.71
N VAL A 66 17.77 -7.22 11.28
CA VAL A 66 16.71 -6.24 11.47
C VAL A 66 15.56 -6.81 10.65
N VAL A 67 14.84 -7.76 11.26
CA VAL A 67 13.52 -8.16 10.87
C VAL A 67 12.82 -6.82 10.96
N HIS A 68 12.59 -6.21 9.78
CA HIS A 68 11.51 -5.26 9.63
C HIS A 68 10.40 -5.84 10.46
N ALA A 69 10.06 -5.15 11.57
CA ALA A 69 9.00 -5.59 12.44
C ALA A 69 7.80 -5.76 11.53
N GLU A 70 7.57 -7.00 11.10
CA GLU A 70 6.39 -7.40 10.39
C GLU A 70 5.34 -7.09 11.43
N GLN A 71 4.56 -6.03 11.18
CA GLN A 71 3.41 -5.73 11.97
C GLN A 71 2.55 -6.98 11.91
N LYS A 72 2.70 -7.85 12.92
CA LYS A 72 1.77 -8.91 13.23
C LYS A 72 0.51 -8.20 13.71
N THR A 73 -0.22 -7.62 12.76
CA THR A 73 -1.60 -7.24 12.98
C THR A 73 -2.30 -8.56 13.18
N ASP A 74 -2.72 -8.78 14.42
CA ASP A 74 -3.48 -9.93 14.89
C ASP A 74 -4.55 -10.31 13.85
N THR A 75 -4.22 -11.32 13.04
CA THR A 75 -5.04 -11.76 11.90
C THR A 75 -6.04 -12.77 12.44
N ARG A 76 -6.92 -12.28 13.29
CA ARG A 76 -8.24 -12.86 13.58
C ARG A 76 -9.35 -12.03 12.93
N GLN A 77 -9.09 -11.45 11.76
CA GLN A 77 -10.19 -10.91 10.95
C GLN A 77 -10.94 -12.09 10.33
N PRO A 78 -12.19 -12.32 10.74
CA PRO A 78 -12.89 -13.55 10.44
C PRO A 78 -13.19 -13.51 8.95
N LEU A 79 -12.96 -14.64 8.29
CA LEU A 79 -13.45 -14.93 6.94
C LEU A 79 -14.92 -14.48 6.76
N GLY A 80 -15.71 -14.51 7.86
CA GLY A 80 -17.07 -13.97 7.92
C GLY A 80 -17.20 -12.48 7.65
N LEU A 81 -16.31 -11.60 8.11
CA LEU A 81 -16.43 -10.15 7.87
C LEU A 81 -16.16 -9.81 6.40
N ALA A 82 -15.14 -10.43 5.81
CA ALA A 82 -14.86 -10.25 4.38
C ALA A 82 -16.02 -10.77 3.52
N VAL A 83 -16.58 -11.94 3.86
CA VAL A 83 -17.76 -12.49 3.18
C VAL A 83 -18.99 -11.60 3.36
N LEU A 84 -19.22 -11.05 4.55
CA LEU A 84 -20.35 -10.16 4.83
C LEU A 84 -20.21 -8.84 4.07
N VAL A 85 -19.00 -8.29 3.98
CA VAL A 85 -18.70 -7.11 3.16
C VAL A 85 -18.93 -7.40 1.67
N ILE A 86 -18.48 -8.56 1.16
CA ILE A 86 -18.69 -8.96 -0.25
C ILE A 86 -20.18 -9.22 -0.54
N MET A 87 -20.92 -9.84 0.38
CA MET A 87 -22.36 -10.09 0.26
C MET A 87 -23.15 -8.78 0.31
N ALA A 88 -22.83 -7.88 1.23
CA ALA A 88 -23.42 -6.55 1.28
C ALA A 88 -23.10 -5.74 0.01
N HIS A 89 -21.88 -5.88 -0.52
CA HIS A 89 -21.42 -5.22 -1.72
C HIS A 89 -22.12 -5.72 -3.00
N THR A 90 -22.31 -7.03 -3.14
CA THR A 90 -23.07 -7.62 -4.24
C THR A 90 -24.55 -7.26 -4.16
N LEU A 91 -25.13 -7.29 -2.96
CA LEU A 91 -26.52 -6.85 -2.74
C LEU A 91 -26.73 -5.38 -3.09
N LEU A 92 -25.84 -4.49 -2.64
CA LEU A 92 -25.93 -3.06 -2.92
C LEU A 92 -25.76 -2.75 -4.42
N SER A 93 -24.90 -3.50 -5.11
CA SER A 93 -24.72 -3.39 -6.56
C SER A 93 -25.98 -3.81 -7.33
N VAL A 94 -26.65 -4.88 -6.88
CA VAL A 94 -27.92 -5.32 -7.46
C VAL A 94 -29.02 -4.31 -7.20
N LEU A 95 -29.12 -3.76 -5.99
CA LEU A 95 -30.10 -2.71 -5.66
C LEU A 95 -29.88 -1.45 -6.51
N GLY A 96 -28.63 -0.99 -6.68
CA GLY A 96 -28.31 0.14 -7.54
C GLY A 96 -28.67 -0.08 -9.01
N LEU A 97 -28.53 -1.32 -9.51
CA LEU A 97 -28.96 -1.70 -10.86
C LEU A 97 -30.50 -1.68 -10.99
N VAL A 98 -31.22 -2.13 -9.96
CA VAL A 98 -32.69 -2.05 -9.91
C VAL A 98 -33.17 -0.60 -9.88
N GLU A 99 -32.55 0.27 -9.08
CA GLU A 99 -32.88 1.70 -9.05
C GLU A 99 -32.69 2.35 -10.44
N HIS A 100 -31.56 2.08 -11.10
CA HIS A 100 -31.33 2.55 -12.47
C HIS A 100 -32.36 2.02 -13.46
N PHE A 101 -32.72 0.73 -13.37
CA PHE A 101 -33.72 0.11 -14.24
C PHE A 101 -35.10 0.76 -14.05
N VAL A 102 -35.49 1.04 -12.81
CA VAL A 102 -36.75 1.72 -12.47
C VAL A 102 -36.74 3.17 -12.97
N GLU A 103 -35.66 3.93 -12.78
CA GLU A 103 -35.53 5.29 -13.33
C GLU A 103 -35.64 5.29 -14.87
N GLY A 104 -34.99 4.33 -15.53
CA GLY A 104 -35.05 4.19 -16.99
C GLY A 104 -36.46 3.89 -17.50
N GLN A 105 -37.20 3.01 -16.82
CA GLN A 105 -38.60 2.71 -17.14
C GLN A 105 -39.51 3.91 -16.88
N TYR A 106 -39.30 4.67 -15.79
CA TYR A 106 -40.09 5.84 -15.46
C TYR A 106 -39.98 6.93 -16.53
N VAL A 107 -38.75 7.23 -16.98
CA VAL A 107 -38.50 8.20 -18.05
C VAL A 107 -39.09 7.72 -19.38
N PHE A 108 -38.94 6.44 -19.72
CA PHE A 108 -39.49 5.88 -20.95
C PHE A 108 -41.02 5.97 -20.99
N ASN A 109 -41.69 5.64 -19.89
CA ASN A 109 -43.16 5.69 -19.79
C ASN A 109 -43.70 7.13 -19.86
N HIS A 110 -42.94 8.14 -19.41
CA HIS A 110 -43.35 9.55 -19.50
C HIS A 110 -43.11 10.19 -20.88
N MET A 111 -42.34 9.55 -21.77
CA MET A 111 -41.97 10.09 -23.10
C MET A 111 -42.85 9.55 -24.25
N GLN A 112 -43.97 8.90 -23.93
CA GLN A 112 -44.82 8.21 -24.91
C GLN A 112 -45.75 9.19 -25.68
N GLY A 113 -45.16 10.19 -26.35
CA GLY A 113 -45.78 11.04 -27.37
C GLY A 113 -45.10 10.81 -28.72
N GLY A 114 -45.86 10.60 -29.80
CA GLY A 114 -45.39 10.01 -31.07
C GLY A 114 -44.22 10.66 -31.83
N GLY A 115 -43.69 11.81 -31.38
CA GLY A 115 -42.45 12.42 -31.90
C GLY A 115 -41.22 12.29 -30.98
N GLU A 116 -41.42 11.96 -29.70
CA GLU A 116 -40.34 11.90 -28.69
C GLU A 116 -39.79 10.49 -28.46
N PHE A 117 -40.35 9.49 -29.15
CA PHE A 117 -39.82 8.12 -29.17
C PHE A 117 -38.37 8.07 -29.67
N VAL A 118 -38.02 8.96 -30.60
CA VAL A 118 -36.65 9.09 -31.14
C VAL A 118 -35.70 9.63 -30.06
N VAL A 119 -36.17 10.57 -29.23
CA VAL A 119 -35.38 11.18 -28.15
C VAL A 119 -35.19 10.19 -26.99
N ALA A 120 -36.25 9.46 -26.62
CA ALA A 120 -36.18 8.38 -25.63
C ALA A 120 -35.27 7.23 -26.11
N GLY A 121 -35.31 6.89 -27.40
CA GLY A 121 -34.42 5.91 -28.01
C GLY A 121 -32.95 6.34 -27.97
N VAL A 122 -32.65 7.60 -28.30
CA VAL A 122 -31.27 8.10 -28.25
C VAL A 122 -30.72 8.18 -26.81
N ALA A 123 -31.55 8.61 -25.85
CA ALA A 123 -31.16 8.67 -24.44
C ALA A 123 -30.85 7.28 -23.85
N THR A 124 -31.63 6.27 -24.22
CA THR A 124 -31.36 4.88 -23.82
C THR A 124 -30.12 4.31 -24.52
N ILE A 125 -29.91 4.58 -25.81
CA ILE A 125 -28.71 4.13 -26.55
C ILE A 125 -27.41 4.67 -25.93
N MET A 126 -27.42 5.91 -25.43
CA MET A 126 -26.26 6.51 -24.76
C MET A 126 -26.03 5.94 -23.34
N MET A 127 -27.10 5.49 -22.68
CA MET A 127 -27.06 4.82 -21.37
C MET A 127 -26.83 3.30 -21.44
N ILE A 128 -27.02 2.61 -22.55
CA ILE A 128 -26.82 1.15 -22.59
C ILE A 128 -25.36 0.72 -22.28
N PRO A 129 -24.30 1.41 -22.76
CA PRO A 129 -22.92 0.99 -22.55
C PRO A 129 -22.51 0.92 -21.07
N HIS A 130 -22.95 1.87 -20.25
CA HIS A 130 -22.58 1.86 -18.83
C HIS A 130 -23.35 0.79 -18.03
N TRP A 131 -24.62 0.53 -18.34
CA TRP A 131 -25.37 -0.56 -17.68
C TRP A 131 -24.75 -1.92 -18.01
N PHE A 132 -24.28 -2.07 -19.24
CA PHE A 132 -23.57 -3.27 -19.67
C PHE A 132 -22.23 -3.44 -18.94
N LEU A 133 -21.44 -2.38 -18.81
CA LEU A 133 -20.16 -2.41 -18.07
C LEU A 133 -20.36 -2.68 -16.57
N LEU A 134 -21.36 -2.05 -15.95
CA LEU A 134 -21.72 -2.29 -14.55
C LEU A 134 -22.21 -3.73 -14.34
N GLY A 135 -23.03 -4.24 -15.25
CA GLY A 135 -23.50 -5.63 -15.22
C GLY A 135 -22.35 -6.63 -15.35
N LEU A 136 -21.43 -6.41 -16.30
CA LEU A 136 -20.22 -7.22 -16.42
C LEU A 136 -19.36 -7.14 -15.17
N GLY A 137 -19.14 -5.95 -14.60
CA GLY A 137 -18.41 -5.76 -13.35
C GLY A 137 -19.01 -6.56 -12.19
N ALA A 138 -20.34 -6.54 -12.03
CA ALA A 138 -21.04 -7.32 -11.03
C ALA A 138 -20.89 -8.84 -11.25
N ILE A 139 -20.99 -9.31 -12.50
CA ILE A 139 -20.78 -10.72 -12.85
C ILE A 139 -19.35 -11.15 -12.51
N PHE A 140 -18.33 -10.36 -12.88
CA PHE A 140 -16.94 -10.68 -12.57
C PHE A 140 -16.64 -10.64 -11.08
N SER A 141 -17.31 -9.77 -10.31
CA SER A 141 -17.21 -9.75 -8.85
C SER A 141 -17.79 -11.03 -8.23
N PHE A 142 -18.94 -11.48 -8.74
CA PHE A 142 -19.57 -12.74 -8.34
C PHE A 142 -18.72 -13.96 -8.72
N VAL A 143 -18.19 -14.00 -9.95
CA VAL A 143 -17.29 -15.07 -10.42
C VAL A 143 -15.99 -15.08 -9.62
N GLY A 144 -15.43 -13.92 -9.28
CA GLY A 144 -14.24 -13.80 -8.42
C GLY A 144 -14.47 -14.38 -7.03
N TRP A 145 -15.69 -14.19 -6.49
CA TRP A 145 -16.11 -14.79 -5.23
C TRP A 145 -16.26 -16.31 -5.31
N VAL A 146 -17.01 -16.82 -6.29
CA VAL A 146 -17.26 -18.26 -6.46
C VAL A 146 -15.95 -19.01 -6.76
N ALA A 147 -15.12 -18.47 -7.64
CA ALA A 147 -13.87 -19.11 -8.05
C ALA A 147 -12.74 -18.97 -7.02
N ARG A 148 -12.93 -18.21 -5.92
CA ARG A 148 -11.89 -17.88 -4.93
C ARG A 148 -10.60 -17.32 -5.59
N LYS A 149 -10.72 -16.67 -6.75
CA LYS A 149 -9.58 -16.14 -7.51
C LYS A 149 -9.49 -14.61 -7.37
N PRO A 150 -8.32 -14.05 -7.02
CA PRO A 150 -8.16 -12.61 -6.81
C PRO A 150 -8.37 -11.78 -8.08
N TRP A 151 -8.12 -12.37 -9.26
CA TRP A 151 -8.25 -11.70 -10.55
C TRP A 151 -9.67 -11.19 -10.86
N GLY A 152 -10.72 -11.88 -10.39
CA GLY A 152 -12.10 -11.48 -10.67
C GLY A 152 -12.49 -10.14 -10.04
N TYR A 153 -12.01 -9.88 -8.82
CA TYR A 153 -12.24 -8.61 -8.13
C TYR A 153 -11.49 -7.46 -8.79
N LEU A 154 -10.28 -7.72 -9.30
CA LEU A 154 -9.48 -6.72 -10.00
C LEU A 154 -10.19 -6.27 -11.29
N VAL A 155 -10.66 -7.24 -12.07
CA VAL A 155 -11.42 -6.97 -13.31
C VAL A 155 -12.72 -6.21 -12.99
N ALA A 156 -13.46 -6.63 -11.96
CA ALA A 156 -14.68 -5.93 -11.54
C ALA A 156 -14.42 -4.47 -11.17
N SER A 157 -13.40 -4.19 -10.35
CA SER A 157 -13.03 -2.83 -9.96
C SER A 157 -12.59 -1.96 -11.15
N ILE A 158 -11.84 -2.52 -12.11
CA ILE A 158 -11.46 -1.79 -13.32
C ILE A 158 -12.69 -1.45 -14.15
N LEU A 159 -13.59 -2.41 -14.39
CA LEU A 159 -14.81 -2.17 -15.17
C LEU A 159 -15.70 -1.11 -14.51
N GLN A 160 -15.82 -1.13 -13.18
CA GLN A 160 -16.54 -0.09 -12.43
C GLN A 160 -15.86 1.28 -12.57
N CYS A 161 -14.53 1.36 -12.47
CA CYS A 161 -13.78 2.59 -12.67
C CYS A 161 -14.00 3.17 -14.07
N VAL A 162 -13.87 2.33 -15.11
CA VAL A 162 -14.08 2.76 -16.50
C VAL A 162 -15.52 3.24 -16.70
N SER A 163 -16.51 2.55 -16.12
CA SER A 163 -17.90 2.97 -16.21
C SER A 163 -18.18 4.33 -15.55
N VAL A 164 -17.54 4.64 -14.41
CA VAL A 164 -17.66 5.95 -13.75
C VAL A 164 -16.98 7.05 -14.56
N LEU A 165 -15.82 6.75 -15.16
CA LEU A 165 -15.06 7.70 -15.97
C LEU A 165 -15.80 8.08 -17.26
N VAL A 166 -16.41 7.11 -17.94
CA VAL A 166 -17.12 7.35 -19.22
C VAL A 166 -18.32 8.28 -19.05
N LEU A 167 -18.94 8.33 -17.87
CA LEU A 167 -20.11 9.18 -17.59
C LEU A 167 -19.88 10.17 -16.44
N ILE A 168 -18.64 10.60 -16.24
CA ILE A 168 -18.28 11.47 -15.12
C ILE A 168 -19.16 12.73 -15.05
N GLY A 169 -19.56 13.29 -16.20
CA GLY A 169 -20.48 14.42 -16.28
C GLY A 169 -21.88 14.15 -15.70
N VAL A 170 -22.42 12.94 -15.92
CA VAL A 170 -23.71 12.53 -15.33
C VAL A 170 -23.54 12.23 -13.84
N PHE A 171 -22.44 11.58 -13.46
CA PHE A 171 -22.15 11.26 -12.07
C PHE A 171 -21.94 12.52 -11.19
N ILE A 172 -21.38 13.60 -11.75
CA ILE A 172 -21.25 14.89 -11.05
C ILE A 172 -22.63 15.46 -10.69
N SER A 173 -23.65 15.27 -11.53
CA SER A 173 -25.01 15.74 -11.25
C SER A 173 -25.73 14.95 -10.16
N ARG A 174 -25.25 13.74 -9.83
CA ARG A 174 -25.84 12.82 -8.85
C ARG A 174 -24.75 12.33 -7.88
N PRO A 175 -24.41 13.13 -6.85
CA PRO A 175 -23.30 12.82 -5.94
C PRO A 175 -23.51 11.54 -5.12
N SER A 176 -24.76 11.12 -4.93
CA SER A 176 -25.10 9.83 -4.28
C SER A 176 -24.44 8.65 -5.00
N TYR A 177 -24.39 8.67 -6.32
CA TYR A 177 -23.80 7.58 -7.10
C TYR A 177 -22.27 7.57 -7.01
N LEU A 178 -21.60 8.73 -6.99
CA LEU A 178 -20.15 8.78 -6.79
C LEU A 178 -19.72 8.16 -5.46
N ILE A 179 -20.50 8.40 -4.40
CA ILE A 179 -20.24 7.82 -3.07
C ILE A 179 -20.41 6.30 -3.13
N THR A 180 -21.53 5.81 -3.67
CA THR A 180 -21.78 4.37 -3.79
C THR A 180 -20.69 3.69 -4.62
N TYR A 181 -20.40 4.16 -5.84
CA TYR A 181 -19.38 3.57 -6.69
C TYR A 181 -17.94 3.72 -6.14
N GLY A 182 -17.65 4.82 -5.45
CA GLY A 182 -16.37 5.00 -4.75
C GLY A 182 -16.16 3.98 -3.63
N VAL A 183 -17.19 3.75 -2.81
CA VAL A 183 -17.18 2.70 -1.78
C VAL A 183 -17.02 1.32 -2.42
N LEU A 184 -17.68 1.07 -3.56
CA LEU A 184 -17.54 -0.20 -4.28
C LEU A 184 -16.08 -0.43 -4.76
N ILE A 185 -15.44 0.58 -5.34
CA ILE A 185 -14.04 0.49 -5.80
C ILE A 185 -13.11 0.18 -4.61
N ILE A 186 -13.24 0.93 -3.50
CA ILE A 186 -12.41 0.74 -2.30
C ILE A 186 -12.60 -0.68 -1.72
N CYS A 187 -13.84 -1.16 -1.63
CA CYS A 187 -14.15 -2.51 -1.16
C CYS A 187 -13.53 -3.61 -2.05
N GLY A 188 -13.48 -3.40 -3.37
CA GLY A 188 -12.81 -4.32 -4.29
C GLY A 188 -11.30 -4.41 -4.03
N PHE A 189 -10.63 -3.26 -3.86
CA PHE A 189 -9.21 -3.21 -3.51
C PHE A 189 -8.89 -3.82 -2.15
N VAL A 190 -9.75 -3.61 -1.15
CA VAL A 190 -9.61 -4.23 0.17
C VAL A 190 -9.78 -5.75 0.06
N SER A 191 -10.77 -6.22 -0.70
CA SER A 191 -11.01 -7.66 -0.91
C SER A 191 -9.81 -8.34 -1.56
N MET A 192 -9.21 -7.71 -2.57
CA MET A 192 -7.96 -8.18 -3.18
C MET A 192 -6.80 -8.23 -2.19
N SER A 193 -6.65 -7.18 -1.37
CA SER A 193 -5.58 -7.09 -0.37
C SER A 193 -5.69 -8.19 0.70
N LEU A 194 -6.92 -8.57 1.06
CA LEU A 194 -7.19 -9.66 2.00
C LEU A 194 -6.92 -11.04 1.38
N LEU A 195 -7.18 -11.23 0.09
CA LEU A 195 -6.87 -12.48 -0.61
C LEU A 195 -5.37 -12.69 -0.79
N LYS A 196 -4.62 -11.64 -1.16
CA LYS A 196 -3.17 -11.69 -1.32
C LYS A 196 -2.45 -12.04 -0.02
N LYS A 197 -2.91 -11.51 1.12
CA LYS A 197 -2.37 -11.85 2.45
C LYS A 197 -2.56 -13.33 2.83
N LYS A 198 -3.51 -14.03 2.21
CA LYS A 198 -3.81 -15.45 2.50
C LYS A 198 -3.14 -16.44 1.53
N GLY A 199 -2.32 -15.95 0.59
CA GLY A 199 -1.57 -16.81 -0.34
C GLY A 199 -2.41 -17.43 -1.47
N TYR A 200 -3.57 -16.84 -1.80
CA TYR A 200 -4.39 -17.22 -2.96
C TYR A 200 -4.02 -16.43 -4.22
#